data_AF-A0A926TIH5-F1
#
_entry.id   AF-A0A926TIH5-F1
#
_cell.length_a   1.000
_cell.length_b   1.000
_cell.length_c   1.000
_cell.angle_alpha   90.00
_cell.angle_beta   90.00
_cell.angle_gamma   90.00
#
_symmetry.space_group_name_H-M   'P 1'
#
loop_
_entity.id
_entity.type
_entity.pdbx_description
1 polymer ?
#
loop_
_entity_poly.entity_id
_entity_poly.type
_entity_poly.pdbx_seq_one_letter_code
_entity_poly.pdbx_strand_id
1 'polypeptide(L)'
;MNEAKKQLAAGKRYGRGWSCSTINTVQVGDRAYFYRVASEPTGFFACGRIVSEESNSQLRKTPHLHHLSSAYSNQYTNEEYVVAYEWLSVVDYDKTLSGRKLRAMPEFDDYKFLFRRSGQSLGESFTANHLQFLDELWIEHVMEMAKRGYGACTPLLTT
;
A
#
# COMPACT_ATOMS: atom_id res chain seq x y z
N MET A 1 -1.11 14.17 -1.63
CA MET A 1 -0.87 13.67 -3.00
C MET A 1 0.26 14.40 -3.69
N ASN A 2 0.19 15.72 -3.87
CA ASN A 2 1.23 16.51 -4.58
C ASN A 2 2.64 16.32 -4.03
N GLU A 3 2.81 16.26 -2.69
CA GLU A 3 4.11 16.03 -2.08
C GLU A 3 4.67 14.63 -2.41
N ALA A 4 3.83 13.59 -2.33
CA ALA A 4 4.22 12.24 -2.72
C ALA A 4 4.67 12.18 -4.17
N LYS A 5 3.90 12.78 -5.10
CA LYS A 5 4.26 12.84 -6.51
C LYS A 5 5.62 13.52 -6.74
N LYS A 6 5.86 14.67 -6.09
CA LYS A 6 7.13 15.40 -6.19
C LYS A 6 8.31 14.59 -5.68
N GLN A 7 8.18 13.94 -4.52
CA GLN A 7 9.26 13.14 -3.94
C GLN A 7 9.58 11.93 -4.81
N LEU A 8 8.56 11.17 -5.25
CA LEU A 8 8.75 9.99 -6.08
C LEU A 8 9.37 10.33 -7.43
N ALA A 9 8.93 11.41 -8.08
CA ALA A 9 9.51 11.89 -9.34
C ALA A 9 10.98 12.31 -9.20
N ALA A 10 11.38 12.77 -8.00
CA ALA A 10 12.78 13.09 -7.69
C ALA A 10 13.60 11.87 -7.24
N GLY A 11 13.06 10.65 -7.33
CA GLY A 11 13.71 9.42 -6.85
C GLY A 11 13.82 9.34 -5.32
N LYS A 12 13.08 10.19 -4.59
CA LYS A 12 13.04 10.18 -3.13
C LYS A 12 11.96 9.25 -2.62
N ARG A 13 12.18 8.70 -1.44
CA ARG A 13 11.19 7.89 -0.71
C ARG A 13 10.10 8.79 -0.18
N TYR A 14 8.85 8.40 -0.41
CA TYR A 14 7.70 8.97 0.30
C TYR A 14 7.11 7.89 1.19
N GLY A 15 7.13 8.09 2.49
CA GLY A 15 6.67 7.10 3.47
C GLY A 15 6.18 7.76 4.75
N ARG A 16 5.25 7.10 5.44
CA ARG A 16 4.70 7.52 6.74
C ARG A 16 4.33 6.29 7.55
N GLY A 17 3.81 6.50 8.75
CA GLY A 17 3.06 5.48 9.47
C GLY A 17 1.63 5.35 8.93
N TRP A 18 1.11 4.12 8.88
CA TRP A 18 -0.30 3.81 8.62
C TRP A 18 -0.89 2.98 9.76
N SER A 19 -2.01 3.43 10.35
CA SER A 19 -2.70 2.61 11.36
C SER A 19 -3.21 1.32 10.72
N CYS A 20 -2.82 0.21 11.32
CA CYS A 20 -3.32 -1.13 11.01
C CYS A 20 -4.20 -1.67 12.15
N SER A 21 -4.68 -0.79 13.03
CA SER A 21 -5.52 -1.11 14.18
C SER A 21 -4.84 -2.18 15.06
N THR A 22 -5.45 -3.35 15.24
CA THR A 22 -4.89 -4.44 16.05
C THR A 22 -4.21 -5.53 15.21
N ILE A 23 -4.05 -5.34 13.90
CA ILE A 23 -3.38 -6.32 13.04
C ILE A 23 -1.90 -6.39 13.40
N ASN A 24 -1.40 -7.59 13.70
CA ASN A 24 -0.03 -7.84 14.12
C ASN A 24 0.75 -8.78 13.17
N THR A 25 0.19 -9.09 12.00
CA THR A 25 0.78 -10.05 11.04
C THR A 25 1.67 -9.42 9.98
N VAL A 26 1.61 -8.09 9.78
CA VAL A 26 2.37 -7.35 8.77
C VAL A 26 3.89 -7.44 9.01
N GLN A 27 4.64 -7.76 7.95
CA GLN A 27 6.10 -7.93 7.97
C GLN A 27 6.81 -6.86 7.15
N VAL A 28 8.07 -6.58 7.51
CA VAL A 28 8.95 -5.76 6.68
C VAL A 28 9.20 -6.46 5.36
N GLY A 29 9.05 -5.73 4.25
CA GLY A 29 9.16 -6.28 2.91
C GLY A 29 7.82 -6.66 2.28
N ASP A 30 6.73 -6.73 3.06
CA ASP A 30 5.39 -6.98 2.51
C ASP A 30 5.03 -5.94 1.45
N ARG A 31 4.44 -6.41 0.35
CA ARG A 31 3.82 -5.56 -0.67
C ARG A 31 2.58 -4.88 -0.06
N ALA A 32 2.46 -3.58 -0.25
CA ALA A 32 1.35 -2.80 0.28
C ALA A 32 0.63 -2.04 -0.83
N TYR A 33 -0.67 -2.29 -0.99
CA TYR A 33 -1.55 -1.49 -1.84
C TYR A 33 -2.46 -0.61 -1.00
N PHE A 34 -2.67 0.62 -1.47
CA PHE A 34 -3.50 1.61 -0.78
C PHE A 34 -4.78 1.81 -1.58
N TYR A 35 -5.90 1.46 -0.96
CA TYR A 35 -7.22 1.46 -1.57
C TYR A 35 -8.11 2.54 -0.96
N ARG A 36 -8.79 3.31 -1.81
CA ARG A 36 -9.78 4.31 -1.40
C ARG A 36 -11.17 3.67 -1.32
N VAL A 37 -11.71 3.54 -0.10
CA VAL A 37 -12.98 2.82 0.18
C VAL A 37 -14.23 3.71 0.26
N ALA A 38 -14.13 4.94 0.78
CA ALA A 38 -15.29 5.71 1.25
C ALA A 38 -15.77 6.82 0.30
N SER A 39 -15.08 7.07 -0.80
CA SER A 39 -15.41 8.17 -1.71
C SER A 39 -15.06 7.82 -3.14
N GLU A 40 -15.96 8.13 -4.07
CA GLU A 40 -15.72 7.89 -5.48
C GLU A 40 -14.69 8.88 -6.08
N PRO A 41 -13.88 8.46 -7.06
CA PRO A 41 -13.76 7.07 -7.49
C PRO A 41 -13.08 6.18 -6.43
N THR A 42 -13.62 4.97 -6.26
CA THR A 42 -13.02 3.93 -5.41
C THR A 42 -12.01 3.08 -6.18
N GLY A 43 -10.91 2.71 -5.53
CA GLY A 43 -9.84 1.96 -6.19
C GLY A 43 -8.48 2.09 -5.54
N PHE A 44 -7.49 1.40 -6.11
CA PHE A 44 -6.10 1.54 -5.71
C PHE A 44 -5.53 2.87 -6.19
N PHE A 45 -4.84 3.58 -5.31
CA PHE A 45 -4.23 4.87 -5.63
C PHE A 45 -2.74 4.92 -5.30
N ALA A 46 -2.20 3.97 -4.56
CA ALA A 46 -0.77 3.84 -4.33
C ALA A 46 -0.36 2.38 -4.17
N CYS A 47 0.91 2.10 -4.47
CA CYS A 47 1.56 0.84 -4.18
C CYS A 47 2.95 1.11 -3.58
N GLY A 48 3.37 0.22 -2.70
CA GLY A 48 4.62 0.35 -1.98
C GLY A 48 5.00 -0.92 -1.25
N ARG A 49 5.79 -0.74 -0.19
CA ARG A 49 6.18 -1.82 0.70
C ARG A 49 6.23 -1.36 2.14
N ILE A 50 6.12 -2.33 3.04
CA ILE A 50 6.33 -2.14 4.46
C ILE A 50 7.83 -2.06 4.72
N VAL A 51 8.24 -1.09 5.55
CA VAL A 51 9.63 -0.85 5.92
C VAL A 51 9.81 -0.90 7.43
N SER A 52 11.04 -1.06 7.89
CA SER A 52 11.33 -0.92 9.32
C SER A 52 11.09 0.50 9.78
N GLU A 53 10.47 0.64 10.95
CA GLU A 53 10.39 1.91 11.65
C GLU A 53 11.77 2.29 12.23
N GLU A 54 11.97 3.58 12.51
CA GLU A 54 13.10 4.04 13.32
C GLU A 54 13.28 3.21 14.59
N SER A 55 14.53 2.81 14.84
CA SER A 55 14.89 1.86 15.90
C SER A 55 14.29 2.21 17.26
N ASN A 56 14.25 3.48 17.66
CA ASN A 56 13.75 3.91 18.97
C ASN A 56 12.22 3.84 19.12
N SER A 57 11.51 3.69 18.01
CA SER A 57 10.05 3.73 17.92
C SER A 57 9.45 2.33 17.71
N GLN A 58 10.30 1.32 17.56
CA GLN A 58 9.90 -0.05 17.28
C GLN A 58 9.26 -0.71 18.50
N LEU A 59 7.99 -1.08 18.40
CA LEU A 59 7.25 -1.75 19.48
C LEU A 59 7.87 -3.07 19.92
N ARG A 60 8.54 -3.79 19.01
CA ARG A 60 9.22 -5.06 19.32
C ARG A 60 10.30 -4.98 20.39
N LYS A 61 10.77 -3.77 20.73
CA LYS A 61 11.70 -3.56 21.86
C LYS A 61 11.00 -3.59 23.23
N THR A 62 9.67 -3.52 23.23
CA THR A 62 8.85 -3.67 24.43
C THR A 62 8.72 -5.15 24.77
N PRO A 63 8.96 -5.58 26.03
CA PRO A 63 9.03 -7.00 26.40
C PRO A 63 7.84 -7.87 25.92
N HIS A 64 6.61 -7.36 25.98
CA HIS A 64 5.41 -8.11 25.59
C HIS A 64 5.07 -8.06 24.09
N LEU A 65 5.81 -7.27 23.30
CA LEU A 65 5.53 -7.04 21.89
C LEU A 65 6.69 -7.51 20.98
N HIS A 66 7.65 -8.27 21.51
CA HIS A 66 8.83 -8.74 20.77
C HIS A 66 8.53 -9.59 19.53
N HIS A 67 7.33 -10.16 19.45
CA HIS A 67 6.83 -10.93 18.32
C HIS A 67 6.45 -10.06 17.10
N LEU A 68 6.25 -8.75 17.30
CA LEU A 68 5.97 -7.81 16.22
C LEU A 68 7.19 -7.63 15.31
N SER A 69 6.94 -7.39 14.03
CA SER A 69 8.00 -7.02 13.09
C SER A 69 8.60 -5.65 13.43
N SER A 70 9.77 -5.32 12.87
CA SER A 70 10.38 -3.98 13.07
C SER A 70 9.62 -2.85 12.37
N ALA A 71 8.54 -3.15 11.65
CA ALA A 71 7.68 -2.14 11.04
C ALA A 71 6.76 -1.43 12.05
N TYR A 72 6.51 -2.05 13.21
CA TYR A 72 5.47 -1.60 14.13
C TYR A 72 5.92 -0.49 15.08
N SER A 73 5.07 0.52 15.20
CA SER A 73 5.13 1.61 16.17
C SER A 73 3.74 1.92 16.73
N ASN A 74 3.69 2.80 17.72
CA ASN A 74 2.45 3.39 18.26
C ASN A 74 2.55 4.92 18.34
N GLN A 75 3.44 5.52 17.55
CA GLN A 75 3.78 6.95 17.70
C GLN A 75 2.61 7.90 17.46
N TYR A 76 1.59 7.46 16.72
CA TYR A 76 0.44 8.30 16.36
C TYR A 76 -0.77 8.06 17.26
N THR A 77 -0.83 6.88 17.89
CA THR A 77 -1.95 6.44 18.72
C THR A 77 -1.39 5.52 19.80
N ASN A 78 -1.60 5.85 21.07
CA ASN A 78 -1.16 4.97 22.16
C ASN A 78 -1.90 3.62 22.19
N GLU A 79 -2.94 3.46 21.37
CA GLU A 79 -3.92 2.38 21.43
C GLU A 79 -3.91 1.49 20.17
N GLU A 80 -3.33 1.92 19.06
CA GLU A 80 -3.32 1.15 17.81
C GLU A 80 -1.91 0.90 17.30
N TYR A 81 -1.76 -0.20 16.58
CA TYR A 81 -0.55 -0.50 15.84
C TYR A 81 -0.49 0.34 14.57
N VAL A 82 0.66 0.97 14.38
CA VAL A 82 1.02 1.70 13.17
C VAL A 82 2.17 0.96 12.52
N VAL A 83 2.11 0.79 11.19
CA VAL A 83 3.21 0.24 10.41
C VAL A 83 3.85 1.31 9.54
N ALA A 84 5.18 1.33 9.51
CA ALA A 84 5.93 2.17 8.59
C ALA A 84 5.86 1.59 7.17
N TYR A 85 5.60 2.46 6.19
CA TYR A 85 5.57 2.10 4.78
C TYR A 85 6.34 3.12 3.94
N GLU A 86 6.74 2.71 2.75
CA GLU A 86 7.13 3.63 1.68
C GLU A 86 6.34 3.34 0.41
N TRP A 87 5.85 4.38 -0.24
CA TRP A 87 5.28 4.28 -1.58
C TRP A 87 6.37 4.21 -2.61
N LEU A 88 6.12 3.38 -3.62
CA LEU A 88 6.94 3.27 -4.83
C LEU A 88 6.24 3.94 -6.01
N SER A 89 4.91 4.01 -5.97
CA SER A 89 4.11 4.67 -6.99
C SER A 89 2.76 5.13 -6.46
N VAL A 90 2.21 6.15 -7.10
CA VAL A 90 0.98 6.81 -6.69
C VAL A 90 0.27 7.45 -7.88
N VAL A 91 -1.06 7.52 -7.81
CA VAL A 91 -1.92 8.29 -8.72
C VAL A 91 -2.85 9.21 -7.93
N ASP A 92 -3.38 10.23 -8.60
CA ASP A 92 -4.36 11.12 -8.01
C ASP A 92 -5.65 10.39 -7.62
N TYR A 93 -6.33 10.90 -6.59
CA TYR A 93 -7.50 10.23 -6.01
C TYR A 93 -8.69 10.14 -6.97
N ASP A 94 -8.74 10.95 -8.02
CA ASP A 94 -9.76 10.88 -9.07
C ASP A 94 -9.35 9.99 -10.26
N LYS A 95 -8.16 9.37 -10.19
CA LYS A 95 -7.58 8.50 -11.23
C LYS A 95 -7.22 7.11 -10.69
N THR A 96 -7.91 6.62 -9.67
CA THR A 96 -7.62 5.32 -9.07
C THR A 96 -7.77 4.17 -10.06
N LEU A 97 -6.98 3.09 -9.89
CA LEU A 97 -7.27 1.80 -10.54
C LEU A 97 -8.55 1.24 -9.94
N SER A 98 -9.65 1.34 -10.69
CA SER A 98 -10.99 1.12 -10.16
C SER A 98 -11.20 -0.32 -9.71
N GLY A 99 -11.71 -0.50 -8.48
CA GLY A 99 -12.12 -1.82 -8.01
C GLY A 99 -13.28 -2.41 -8.83
N ARG A 100 -14.12 -1.58 -9.46
CA ARG A 100 -15.16 -2.04 -10.37
C ARG A 100 -14.57 -2.66 -11.63
N LYS A 101 -13.50 -2.06 -12.18
CA LYS A 101 -12.78 -2.59 -13.35
C LYS A 101 -12.14 -3.94 -13.02
N LEU A 102 -11.47 -4.03 -11.86
CA LEU A 102 -10.83 -5.26 -11.41
C LEU A 102 -11.84 -6.40 -11.21
N ARG A 103 -13.01 -6.12 -10.62
CA ARG A 103 -14.07 -7.14 -10.45
C ARG A 103 -14.75 -7.60 -11.74
N ALA A 104 -14.49 -6.94 -12.86
CA ALA A 104 -15.05 -7.32 -14.16
C ALA A 104 -14.04 -8.12 -15.01
N MET A 105 -12.85 -8.39 -14.47
CA MET A 105 -11.77 -9.13 -15.12
C MET A 105 -11.85 -10.61 -14.72
N PRO A 106 -11.82 -11.55 -15.68
CA PRO A 106 -11.85 -12.99 -15.40
C PRO A 106 -10.78 -13.45 -14.41
N GLU A 107 -9.63 -12.77 -14.40
CA GLU A 107 -8.49 -13.03 -13.51
C GLU A 107 -8.79 -12.78 -12.03
N PHE A 108 -9.92 -12.13 -11.70
CA PHE A 108 -10.35 -11.88 -10.33
C PHE A 108 -11.79 -12.35 -10.05
N ASP A 109 -12.38 -13.20 -10.89
CA ASP A 109 -13.77 -13.64 -10.75
C ASP A 109 -14.04 -14.38 -9.42
N ASP A 110 -13.02 -15.03 -8.86
CA ASP A 110 -13.07 -15.74 -7.58
C ASP A 110 -12.69 -14.86 -6.37
N TYR A 111 -12.24 -13.63 -6.60
CA TYR A 111 -11.78 -12.71 -5.56
C TYR A 111 -12.63 -11.44 -5.43
N LYS A 112 -13.15 -11.21 -4.22
CA LYS A 112 -13.91 -10.01 -3.91
C LYS A 112 -13.02 -8.97 -3.26
N PHE A 113 -12.73 -7.89 -3.98
CA PHE A 113 -12.09 -6.67 -3.46
C PHE A 113 -12.99 -5.94 -2.44
N LEU A 114 -13.09 -6.50 -1.23
CA LEU A 114 -13.88 -6.00 -0.11
C LEU A 114 -12.95 -5.69 1.07
N PHE A 115 -12.57 -4.41 1.17
CA PHE A 115 -11.70 -3.90 2.22
C PHE A 115 -12.55 -3.28 3.32
N ARG A 116 -12.50 -3.87 4.53
CA ARG A 116 -13.29 -3.39 5.69
C ARG A 116 -12.42 -2.74 6.77
N ARG A 117 -11.11 -2.94 6.71
CA ARG A 117 -10.15 -2.42 7.70
C ARG A 117 -8.79 -2.20 7.06
N SER A 118 -8.02 -1.29 7.63
CA SER A 118 -6.61 -1.09 7.31
C SER A 118 -5.76 -2.29 7.73
N GLY A 119 -4.63 -2.50 7.07
CA GLY A 119 -3.70 -3.60 7.37
C GLY A 119 -4.25 -5.00 7.04
N GLN A 120 -5.40 -5.09 6.38
CA GLN A 120 -5.99 -6.36 5.97
C GLN A 120 -5.10 -7.05 4.93
N SER A 121 -4.70 -8.30 5.21
CA SER A 121 -4.14 -9.18 4.19
C SER A 121 -5.17 -9.44 3.10
N LEU A 122 -4.73 -9.56 1.85
CA LEU A 122 -5.61 -9.94 0.74
C LEU A 122 -6.22 -11.33 0.94
N GLY A 123 -5.68 -12.13 1.87
CA GLY A 123 -6.27 -13.38 2.34
C GLY A 123 -5.85 -14.58 1.51
N GLU A 124 -6.17 -15.78 1.99
CA GLU A 124 -5.71 -17.04 1.41
C GLU A 124 -6.27 -17.30 0.00
N SER A 125 -7.43 -16.73 -0.33
CA SER A 125 -8.00 -16.80 -1.69
C SER A 125 -7.32 -15.87 -2.69
N PHE A 126 -6.45 -14.96 -2.23
CA PHE A 126 -5.66 -14.12 -3.12
C PHE A 126 -4.36 -14.84 -3.50
N THR A 127 -4.40 -15.49 -4.65
CA THR A 127 -3.30 -16.33 -5.15
C THR A 127 -2.11 -15.51 -5.65
N ALA A 128 -0.97 -16.17 -5.86
CA ALA A 128 0.19 -15.56 -6.51
C ALA A 128 -0.14 -15.03 -7.92
N ASN A 129 -1.04 -15.70 -8.65
CA ASN A 129 -1.49 -15.25 -9.96
C ASN A 129 -2.29 -13.94 -9.84
N HIS A 130 -3.20 -13.83 -8.86
CA HIS A 130 -3.92 -12.58 -8.60
C HIS A 130 -2.96 -11.43 -8.29
N LEU A 131 -1.90 -11.71 -7.51
CA LEU A 131 -0.87 -10.72 -7.21
C LEU A 131 -0.12 -10.27 -8.46
N GLN A 132 0.31 -11.21 -9.30
CA GLN A 132 1.01 -10.91 -10.54
C GLN A 132 0.14 -10.04 -11.46
N PHE A 133 -1.12 -10.42 -11.70
CA PHE A 133 -2.04 -9.65 -12.52
C PHE A 133 -2.30 -8.25 -11.94
N LEU A 134 -2.45 -8.14 -10.62
CA LEU A 134 -2.64 -6.85 -9.96
C LEU A 134 -1.40 -5.95 -10.12
N ASP A 135 -0.20 -6.52 -9.98
CA ASP A 135 1.06 -5.79 -10.16
C ASP A 135 1.21 -5.29 -11.61
N GLU A 136 0.95 -6.14 -12.60
CA GLU A 136 1.01 -5.76 -14.03
C GLU A 136 0.02 -4.64 -14.36
N LEU A 137 -1.24 -4.79 -13.95
CA LEU A 137 -2.29 -3.78 -14.14
C LEU A 137 -1.97 -2.47 -13.42
N TRP A 138 -1.41 -2.56 -12.21
CA TRP A 138 -1.01 -1.39 -11.45
C TRP A 138 0.13 -0.63 -12.13
N ILE A 139 1.15 -1.34 -12.62
CA ILE A 139 2.28 -0.74 -13.35
C ILE A 139 1.78 -0.05 -14.61
N GLU A 140 0.98 -0.72 -15.44
CA GLU A 140 0.41 -0.13 -16.66
C GLU A 140 -0.39 1.15 -16.33
N HIS A 141 -1.27 1.07 -15.33
CA HIS A 141 -2.12 2.18 -14.91
C HIS A 141 -1.31 3.37 -14.39
N VAL A 142 -0.32 3.13 -13.54
CA VAL A 142 0.57 4.18 -13.02
C VAL A 142 1.38 4.84 -14.13
N MET A 143 1.92 4.06 -15.06
CA MET A 143 2.70 4.60 -16.17
C MET A 143 1.85 5.50 -17.06
N GLU A 144 0.62 5.08 -17.36
CA GLU A 144 -0.32 5.89 -18.12
C GLU A 144 -0.73 7.17 -17.36
N MET A 145 -1.01 7.07 -16.06
CA MET A 145 -1.36 8.25 -15.26
C MET A 145 -0.18 9.21 -15.10
N ALA A 146 1.05 8.69 -14.95
CA ALA A 146 2.26 9.50 -14.85
C ALA A 146 2.53 10.29 -16.14
N LYS A 147 2.39 9.65 -17.32
CA LYS A 147 2.49 10.34 -18.63
C LYS A 147 1.53 11.52 -18.76
N ARG A 148 0.36 11.42 -18.12
CA ARG A 148 -0.69 12.44 -18.13
C ARG A 148 -0.59 13.45 -16.99
N GLY A 149 0.43 13.37 -16.13
CA GLY A 149 0.65 14.25 -14.98
C GLY A 149 -0.20 13.93 -13.73
N TYR A 150 -0.96 12.83 -13.77
CA TYR A 150 -1.83 12.40 -12.68
C TYR A 150 -1.21 11.33 -11.77
N GLY A 151 0.04 10.96 -11.99
CA GLY A 151 0.73 9.95 -11.20
C GLY A 151 2.23 10.19 -11.12
N ALA A 152 2.89 9.40 -10.28
CA ALA A 152 4.33 9.35 -10.15
C ALA A 152 4.78 7.96 -9.69
N CYS A 153 5.97 7.56 -10.09
CA CYS A 153 6.60 6.31 -9.67
C CYS A 153 8.11 6.53 -9.48
N THR A 154 8.73 5.75 -8.62
CA THR A 154 10.19 5.72 -8.51
C THR A 154 10.80 5.20 -9.82
N PRO A 155 11.99 5.70 -10.24
CA PRO A 155 12.65 5.24 -11.46
C PRO A 155 12.91 3.72 -11.52
N LEU A 156 13.03 3.07 -10.36
CA LEU A 156 13.21 1.61 -10.23
C LEU A 156 12.02 0.78 -10.74
N LEU A 157 10.86 1.39 -11.02
CA LEU A 157 9.71 0.72 -11.64
C LEU A 157 9.76 0.76 -13.19
N THR A 158 10.78 1.40 -13.77
CA THR A 158 10.90 1.60 -15.23
C THR A 158 12.02 0.77 -15.88
N THR A 159 12.70 -0.06 -15.11
CA THR A 159 13.76 -1.01 -15.53
C THR A 159 13.30 -2.43 -15.33
#